data_AF-A0A423URL9-F1
#
_entry.id   AF-A0A423URL9-F1
#
_cell.length_a   1.000
_cell.length_b   1.000
_cell.length_c   1.000
_cell.angle_alpha   90.00
_cell.angle_beta   90.00
_cell.angle_gamma   90.00
#
_symmetry.space_group_name_H-M   'P 1'
#
loop_
_entity.id
_entity.type
_entity.pdbx_description
1 polymer ?
#
loop_
_entity_poly.entity_id
_entity_poly.type
_entity_poly.pdbx_seq_one_letter_code
_entity_poly.pdbx_strand_id
1 'polypeptide(L)'
;MTQPKAVTADSLAQVFAQYQGELTGTAGRLLADADVPESVADADDIVSSAFATALRNPGAVRQPRAYLHKLIRTEVRHLATRLGEHRRLDEKRAADPLCRLAPHVADFSALVDNRDAVHRAAQGLSIPQRTAVWATHGLGHTRAETASFMNKHPGTVARHCTRALVLLRAALAAAIVGVLTSIGFAVGGALQHTMPTDDRHSGPALPSMPEWPGPEALPAFLLALYAVSWLIVTVRVRGRHRVPAGLRQPQAMAPLGSLTARKNTSTASATGPGASAQNALTTRQPMHPDSVGAGIVRAVEASGTFIAADRAR
;
A
#
# COMPACT_ATOMS: atom_id res chain seq x y z
N MET A 1 15.70 -2.21 57.51
CA MET A 1 14.80 -2.36 56.34
C MET A 1 15.66 -2.44 55.08
N THR A 2 15.84 -3.63 54.51
CA THR A 2 16.57 -3.86 53.27
C THR A 2 15.76 -3.35 52.09
N GLN A 3 16.32 -2.45 51.27
CA GLN A 3 15.66 -2.02 50.04
C GLN A 3 15.49 -3.22 49.10
N PRO A 4 14.32 -3.40 48.47
CA PRO A 4 14.11 -4.49 47.53
C PRO A 4 15.04 -4.30 46.32
N LYS A 5 15.93 -5.26 46.09
CA LYS A 5 16.83 -5.28 44.94
C LYS A 5 15.99 -5.24 43.66
N ALA A 6 16.17 -4.20 42.84
CA ALA A 6 15.46 -4.05 41.59
C ALA A 6 15.77 -5.23 40.66
N VAL A 7 14.73 -5.79 40.05
CA VAL A 7 14.85 -6.89 39.08
C VAL A 7 15.42 -6.33 37.78
N THR A 8 16.57 -6.85 37.36
CA THR A 8 17.23 -6.49 36.09
C THR A 8 16.76 -7.41 34.96
N ALA A 9 16.95 -6.99 33.71
CA ALA A 9 16.63 -7.82 32.54
C ALA A 9 17.34 -9.19 32.57
N ASP A 10 18.60 -9.22 33.00
CA ASP A 10 19.38 -10.47 33.13
C ASP A 10 18.76 -11.44 34.14
N SER A 11 18.27 -10.90 35.27
CA SER A 11 17.59 -11.73 36.27
C SER A 11 16.27 -12.31 35.75
N LEU A 12 15.54 -11.57 34.91
CA LEU A 12 14.34 -12.07 34.23
C LEU A 12 14.68 -13.15 33.20
N ALA A 13 15.75 -12.98 32.43
CA ALA A 13 16.22 -13.97 31.47
C ALA A 13 16.63 -15.28 32.15
N GLN A 14 17.30 -15.20 33.30
CA GLN A 14 17.68 -16.37 34.09
C GLN A 14 16.45 -17.11 34.65
N VAL A 15 15.46 -16.37 35.16
CA VAL A 15 14.17 -16.94 35.59
C VAL A 15 13.48 -17.62 34.41
N PHE A 16 13.47 -17.00 33.23
CA PHE A 16 12.87 -17.61 32.05
C PHE A 16 13.53 -18.95 31.69
N ALA A 17 14.85 -18.98 31.56
CA ALA A 17 15.58 -20.20 31.24
C ALA A 17 15.33 -21.33 32.27
N GLN A 18 15.16 -20.96 33.55
CA GLN A 18 14.90 -21.92 34.62
C GLN A 18 13.45 -22.46 34.62
N TYR A 19 12.45 -21.63 34.30
CA TYR A 19 11.03 -21.96 34.47
C TYR A 19 10.24 -22.11 33.16
N GLN A 20 10.88 -22.02 31.99
CA GLN A 20 10.19 -22.06 30.69
C GLN A 20 9.25 -23.28 30.56
N GLY A 21 9.74 -24.50 30.84
CA GLY A 21 8.92 -25.71 30.72
C GLY A 21 7.69 -25.72 31.65
N GLU A 22 7.82 -25.18 32.86
CA GLU A 22 6.69 -25.05 33.79
C GLU A 22 5.67 -24.02 33.31
N LEU A 23 6.15 -22.88 32.79
CA LEU A 23 5.31 -21.81 32.26
C LEU A 23 4.55 -22.26 31.01
N THR A 24 5.22 -22.94 30.06
CA THR A 24 4.60 -23.53 28.86
C THR A 24 3.57 -24.58 29.25
N GLY A 25 3.90 -25.50 30.17
CA GLY A 25 2.94 -26.50 30.65
C GLY A 25 1.73 -25.88 31.37
N THR A 26 1.92 -24.75 32.07
CA THR A 26 0.81 -24.00 32.67
C THR A 26 -0.04 -23.30 31.62
N ALA A 27 0.58 -22.66 30.62
CA ALA A 27 -0.11 -22.01 29.51
C ALA A 27 -0.94 -23.02 28.70
N GLY A 28 -0.36 -24.17 28.33
CA GLY A 28 -1.07 -25.23 27.60
C GLY A 28 -2.27 -25.77 28.37
N ARG A 29 -2.13 -25.99 29.68
CA ARG A 29 -3.28 -26.39 30.52
C ARG A 29 -4.37 -25.33 30.56
N LEU A 30 -4.01 -24.06 30.73
CA LEU A 30 -4.98 -22.96 30.76
C LEU A 30 -5.68 -22.77 29.40
N LEU A 31 -4.98 -22.99 28.28
CA LEU A 31 -5.56 -22.97 26.94
C LEU A 31 -6.56 -24.12 26.76
N ALA A 32 -6.20 -25.33 27.21
CA ALA A 32 -7.09 -26.49 27.19
C ALA A 32 -8.34 -26.26 28.07
N ASP A 33 -8.16 -25.76 29.30
CA ASP A 33 -9.28 -25.44 30.22
C ASP A 33 -10.23 -24.36 29.65
N ALA A 34 -9.75 -23.53 28.72
CA ALA A 34 -10.51 -22.47 28.07
C ALA A 34 -11.08 -22.86 26.69
N ASP A 35 -11.00 -24.15 26.30
CA ASP A 35 -11.41 -24.67 24.99
C ASP A 35 -10.80 -23.88 23.80
N VAL A 36 -9.54 -23.46 23.95
CA VAL A 36 -8.76 -22.80 22.89
C VAL A 36 -7.96 -23.87 22.13
N PRO A 37 -8.24 -24.09 20.83
CA PRO A 37 -7.50 -25.06 20.04
C PRO A 37 -6.06 -24.56 19.79
N GLU A 38 -5.11 -25.51 19.77
CA GLU A 38 -3.68 -25.25 19.54
C GLU A 38 -3.41 -24.54 18.20
N SER A 39 -4.29 -24.73 17.20
CA SER A 39 -4.21 -24.03 15.91
C SER A 39 -4.42 -22.51 16.00
N VAL A 40 -5.05 -22.02 17.09
CA VAL A 40 -5.33 -20.60 17.30
C VAL A 40 -4.20 -19.93 18.09
N ALA A 41 -3.65 -20.63 19.08
CA ALA A 41 -2.54 -20.14 19.86
C ALA A 41 -1.73 -21.29 20.45
N ASP A 42 -0.41 -21.21 20.28
CA ASP A 42 0.55 -22.09 20.93
C ASP A 42 0.82 -21.60 22.38
N ALA A 43 1.04 -22.53 23.30
CA ALA A 43 1.46 -22.25 24.65
C ALA A 43 2.78 -21.45 24.69
N ASP A 44 3.72 -21.75 23.79
CA ASP A 44 5.01 -21.06 23.72
C ASP A 44 4.86 -19.59 23.28
N ASP A 45 3.89 -19.29 22.41
CA ASP A 45 3.58 -17.91 22.00
C ASP A 45 3.01 -17.10 23.17
N ILE A 46 2.13 -17.70 23.98
CA ILE A 46 1.56 -17.05 25.16
C ILE A 46 2.65 -16.74 26.19
N VAL A 47 3.56 -17.69 26.44
CA VAL A 47 4.67 -17.49 27.37
C VAL A 47 5.63 -16.40 26.84
N SER A 48 5.93 -16.41 25.54
CA SER A 48 6.78 -15.40 24.89
C SER A 48 6.17 -13.99 24.98
N SER A 49 4.86 -13.87 24.73
CA SER A 49 4.12 -12.60 24.87
C SER A 49 4.12 -12.08 26.31
N ALA A 50 3.89 -12.98 27.29
CA ALA A 50 3.96 -12.62 28.71
C ALA A 50 5.37 -12.14 29.10
N PHE A 51 6.42 -12.78 28.58
CA PHE A 51 7.79 -12.37 28.84
C PHE A 51 8.14 -11.01 28.19
N ALA A 52 7.74 -10.79 26.94
CA ALA A 52 7.89 -9.51 26.26
C ALA A 52 7.20 -8.38 27.05
N THR A 53 6.03 -8.66 27.63
CA THR A 53 5.30 -7.70 28.49
C THR A 53 6.05 -7.42 29.79
N ALA A 54 6.62 -8.43 30.44
CA ALA A 54 7.43 -8.25 31.64
C ALA A 54 8.72 -7.44 31.38
N LEU A 55 9.38 -7.67 30.23
CA LEU A 55 10.59 -6.96 29.84
C LEU A 55 10.39 -5.47 29.53
N ARG A 56 9.17 -5.05 29.20
CA ARG A 56 8.88 -3.61 28.98
C ARG A 56 9.05 -2.78 30.26
N ASN A 57 8.82 -3.38 31.44
CA ASN A 57 8.88 -2.68 32.73
C ASN A 57 9.48 -3.58 33.84
N PRO A 58 10.77 -3.97 33.75
CA PRO A 58 11.37 -4.96 34.64
C PRO A 58 11.43 -4.50 36.10
N GLY A 59 11.61 -3.20 36.34
CA GLY A 59 11.69 -2.63 37.70
C GLY A 59 10.39 -2.70 38.51
N ALA A 60 9.24 -2.90 37.87
CA ALA A 60 7.96 -3.06 38.55
C ALA A 60 7.73 -4.49 39.08
N VAL A 61 8.53 -5.46 38.62
CA VAL A 61 8.34 -6.87 38.91
C VAL A 61 9.06 -7.24 40.19
N ARG A 62 8.33 -7.41 41.30
CA ARG A 62 8.92 -7.84 42.59
C ARG A 62 9.14 -9.35 42.70
N GLN A 63 8.25 -10.14 42.09
CA GLN A 63 8.26 -11.60 42.12
C GLN A 63 8.09 -12.13 40.69
N PRO A 64 9.19 -12.31 39.93
CA PRO A 64 9.16 -12.64 38.51
C PRO A 64 8.28 -13.84 38.15
N ARG A 65 8.41 -14.96 38.85
CA ARG A 65 7.64 -16.19 38.58
C ARG A 65 6.13 -15.98 38.78
N ALA A 66 5.73 -15.47 39.94
CA ALA A 66 4.30 -15.23 40.23
C ALA A 66 3.70 -14.20 39.26
N TYR A 67 4.48 -13.19 38.88
CA TYR A 67 4.08 -12.19 37.90
C TYR A 67 3.86 -12.78 36.50
N LEU A 68 4.77 -13.65 36.04
CA LEU A 68 4.63 -14.33 34.74
C LEU A 68 3.41 -15.25 34.70
N HIS A 69 3.15 -16.06 35.73
CA HIS A 69 1.92 -16.86 35.80
C HIS A 69 0.65 -16.00 35.75
N LYS A 70 0.65 -14.83 36.43
CA LYS A 70 -0.46 -13.88 36.38
C LYS A 70 -0.64 -13.30 34.97
N LEU A 71 0.44 -12.96 34.27
CA LEU A 71 0.39 -12.51 32.89
C LEU A 71 -0.15 -13.59 31.96
N ILE A 72 0.38 -14.81 32.02
CA ILE A 72 -0.11 -15.95 31.23
C ILE A 72 -1.62 -16.16 31.42
N ARG A 73 -2.10 -16.18 32.67
CA ARG A 73 -3.54 -16.30 32.96
C ARG A 73 -4.35 -15.16 32.36
N THR A 74 -3.81 -13.94 32.38
CA THR A 74 -4.47 -12.75 31.85
C THR A 74 -4.55 -12.81 30.32
N GLU A 75 -3.46 -13.17 29.65
CA GLU A 75 -3.39 -13.37 28.19
C GLU A 75 -4.36 -14.46 27.74
N VAL A 76 -4.34 -15.64 28.37
CA VAL A 76 -5.28 -16.74 28.03
C VAL A 76 -6.73 -16.30 28.22
N ARG A 77 -7.05 -15.59 29.32
CA ARG A 77 -8.40 -15.07 29.54
C ARG A 77 -8.80 -14.07 28.45
N HIS A 78 -7.91 -13.17 28.04
CA HIS A 78 -8.19 -12.22 26.97
C HIS A 78 -8.42 -12.92 25.63
N LEU A 79 -7.61 -13.93 25.32
CA LEU A 79 -7.78 -14.75 24.12
C LEU A 79 -9.13 -15.48 24.14
N ALA A 80 -9.48 -16.13 25.25
CA ALA A 80 -10.75 -16.82 25.43
C ALA A 80 -11.95 -15.87 25.29
N THR A 81 -11.90 -14.68 25.89
CA THR A 81 -12.94 -13.65 25.70
C THR A 81 -13.10 -13.28 24.23
N ARG A 82 -12.00 -12.99 23.52
CA ARG A 82 -12.04 -12.63 22.09
C ARG A 82 -12.61 -13.76 21.22
N LEU A 83 -12.22 -15.00 21.49
CA LEU A 83 -12.75 -16.16 20.78
C LEU A 83 -14.23 -16.37 21.06
N GLY A 84 -14.68 -16.19 22.31
CA GLY A 84 -16.10 -16.22 22.66
C GLY A 84 -16.91 -15.13 21.94
N GLU A 85 -16.36 -13.92 21.83
CA GLU A 85 -16.97 -12.84 21.05
C GLU A 85 -17.05 -13.17 19.56
N HIS A 86 -15.98 -13.71 18.98
CA HIS A 86 -15.98 -14.16 17.58
C HIS A 86 -16.97 -15.29 17.33
N ARG A 87 -16.99 -16.33 18.17
CA ARG A 87 -17.98 -17.42 18.09
C ARG A 87 -19.40 -16.87 18.18
N ARG A 88 -19.68 -15.97 19.12
CA ARG A 88 -21.00 -15.33 19.25
C ARG A 88 -21.37 -14.50 18.02
N LEU A 89 -20.41 -13.81 17.40
CA LEU A 89 -20.64 -13.08 16.16
C LEU A 89 -20.92 -14.03 14.99
N ASP A 90 -20.20 -15.16 14.93
CA ASP A 90 -20.39 -16.18 13.91
C ASP A 90 -21.72 -16.90 14.06
N GLU A 91 -22.14 -17.23 15.29
CA GLU A 91 -23.47 -17.75 15.59
C GLU A 91 -24.57 -16.77 15.16
N LYS A 92 -24.42 -15.47 15.45
CA LYS A 92 -25.35 -14.44 14.98
C LYS A 92 -25.41 -14.38 13.45
N ARG A 93 -24.26 -14.47 12.78
CA ARG A 93 -24.16 -14.50 11.30
C ARG A 93 -24.72 -15.80 10.69
N ALA A 94 -24.69 -16.90 11.44
CA ALA A 94 -25.26 -18.18 11.02
C ALA A 94 -26.78 -18.22 11.23
N ALA A 95 -27.27 -17.64 12.32
CA ALA A 95 -28.69 -17.57 12.64
C ALA A 95 -29.48 -16.65 11.70
N ASP A 96 -28.85 -15.59 11.19
CA ASP A 96 -29.45 -14.70 10.20
C ASP A 96 -28.66 -14.73 8.86
N PRO A 97 -28.98 -15.66 7.96
CA PRO A 97 -28.35 -15.74 6.65
C PRO A 97 -28.65 -14.52 5.76
N LEU A 98 -29.71 -13.74 6.06
CA LEU A 98 -30.06 -12.52 5.34
C LEU A 98 -29.28 -11.30 5.85
N CYS A 99 -28.79 -11.33 7.10
CA CYS A 99 -27.81 -10.35 7.63
C CYS A 99 -26.40 -10.53 7.06
N ARG A 100 -26.14 -11.54 6.22
CA ARG A 100 -24.95 -11.52 5.36
C ARG A 100 -25.20 -10.47 4.30
N LEU A 101 -24.94 -9.21 4.65
CA LEU A 101 -24.82 -8.13 3.68
C LEU A 101 -23.94 -8.70 2.56
N ALA A 102 -24.50 -8.83 1.35
CA ALA A 102 -23.74 -9.34 0.21
C ALA A 102 -22.40 -8.58 0.23
N PRO A 103 -21.25 -9.28 0.17
CA PRO A 103 -19.96 -8.64 0.34
C PRO A 103 -19.97 -7.40 -0.54
N HIS A 104 -19.89 -6.23 0.09
CA HIS A 104 -20.07 -4.98 -0.62
C HIS A 104 -18.93 -4.91 -1.63
N VAL A 105 -19.24 -5.27 -2.88
CA VAL A 105 -18.32 -5.11 -3.99
C VAL A 105 -18.29 -3.61 -4.19
N ALA A 106 -17.20 -2.99 -3.74
CA ALA A 106 -16.97 -1.58 -3.97
C ALA A 106 -17.21 -1.30 -5.45
N ASP A 107 -17.98 -0.26 -5.75
CA ASP A 107 -18.22 0.12 -7.13
C ASP A 107 -16.87 0.51 -7.77
N PHE A 108 -16.37 -0.35 -8.64
CA PHE A 108 -15.11 -0.14 -9.35
C PHE A 108 -15.27 0.84 -10.52
N SER A 109 -16.49 1.32 -10.83
CA SER A 109 -16.74 2.30 -11.90
C SER A 109 -15.80 3.50 -11.80
N ALA A 110 -15.73 4.13 -10.62
CA ALA A 110 -14.85 5.26 -10.35
C ALA A 110 -13.36 4.93 -10.53
N LEU A 111 -12.94 3.70 -10.21
CA LEU A 111 -11.56 3.24 -10.43
C LEU A 111 -11.25 3.01 -11.92
N VAL A 112 -12.22 2.51 -12.68
CA VAL A 112 -12.12 2.36 -14.14
C VAL A 112 -12.02 3.73 -14.81
N ASP A 113 -12.88 4.68 -14.44
CA ASP A 113 -12.85 6.05 -14.97
C ASP A 113 -11.51 6.75 -14.67
N ASN A 114 -10.99 6.57 -13.45
CA ASN A 114 -9.68 7.08 -13.07
C ASN A 114 -8.55 6.44 -13.90
N ARG A 115 -8.60 5.13 -14.14
CA ARG A 115 -7.62 4.42 -14.98
C ARG A 115 -7.64 4.95 -16.41
N ASP A 116 -8.83 5.17 -16.96
CA ASP A 116 -9.01 5.67 -18.33
C ASP A 116 -8.56 7.13 -18.46
N ALA A 117 -8.80 7.96 -17.44
CA ALA A 117 -8.27 9.32 -17.37
C ALA A 117 -6.74 9.35 -17.32
N VAL A 118 -6.12 8.50 -16.47
CA VAL A 118 -4.66 8.36 -16.40
C VAL A 118 -4.09 7.84 -17.72
N HIS A 119 -4.76 6.88 -18.37
CA HIS A 119 -4.34 6.34 -19.65
C HIS A 119 -4.35 7.43 -20.74
N ARG A 120 -5.43 8.22 -20.85
CA ARG A 120 -5.51 9.36 -21.78
C ARG A 120 -4.45 10.41 -21.50
N ALA A 121 -4.20 10.75 -20.23
CA ALA A 121 -3.14 11.69 -19.87
C ALA A 121 -1.74 11.15 -20.24
N ALA A 122 -1.50 9.84 -20.06
CA ALA A 122 -0.25 9.19 -20.43
C ALA A 122 -0.05 9.11 -21.95
N GLN A 123 -1.12 9.10 -22.75
CA GLN A 123 -1.02 9.18 -24.21
C GLN A 123 -0.42 10.51 -24.70
N GLY A 124 -0.54 11.60 -23.93
CA GLY A 124 0.13 12.87 -24.22
C GLY A 124 1.64 12.89 -23.95
N LEU A 125 2.19 11.85 -23.30
CA LEU A 125 3.62 11.72 -23.05
C LEU A 125 4.35 11.13 -24.26
N SER A 126 5.62 11.51 -24.42
CA SER A 126 6.50 10.85 -25.40
C SER A 126 6.69 9.37 -25.05
N ILE A 127 6.93 8.52 -26.05
CA ILE A 127 7.11 7.07 -25.85
C ILE A 127 8.14 6.76 -24.74
N PRO A 128 9.35 7.36 -24.73
CA PRO A 128 10.33 7.09 -23.66
C PRO A 128 9.86 7.51 -22.27
N GLN A 129 9.09 8.60 -22.17
CA GLN A 129 8.51 9.07 -20.90
C GLN A 129 7.43 8.12 -20.40
N ARG A 130 6.54 7.67 -21.30
CA ARG A 130 5.48 6.72 -21.00
C ARG A 130 6.05 5.38 -20.53
N THR A 131 7.03 4.83 -21.26
CA THR A 131 7.70 3.58 -20.89
C THR A 131 8.39 3.68 -19.54
N ALA A 132 9.11 4.79 -19.27
CA ALA A 132 9.79 4.98 -17.99
C ALA A 132 8.80 5.07 -16.81
N VAL A 133 7.69 5.79 -16.95
CA VAL A 133 6.66 5.89 -15.90
C VAL A 133 5.93 4.57 -15.71
N TRP A 134 5.56 3.89 -16.80
CA TRP A 134 4.87 2.61 -16.72
C TRP A 134 5.73 1.54 -16.04
N ALA A 135 7.01 1.42 -16.42
CA ALA A 135 7.92 0.46 -15.79
C ALA A 135 8.13 0.74 -14.30
N THR A 136 8.30 2.00 -13.91
CA THR A 136 8.60 2.36 -12.51
C THR A 136 7.36 2.39 -11.62
N HIS A 137 6.25 2.97 -12.07
CA HIS A 137 5.05 3.16 -11.26
C HIS A 137 3.93 2.15 -11.54
N GLY A 138 3.84 1.63 -12.78
CA GLY A 138 2.85 0.62 -13.15
C GLY A 138 3.31 -0.80 -12.80
N LEU A 139 4.59 -1.11 -13.04
CA LEU A 139 5.16 -2.46 -12.81
C LEU A 139 6.01 -2.56 -11.54
N GLY A 140 6.37 -1.44 -10.91
CA GLY A 140 7.18 -1.42 -9.68
C GLY A 140 8.67 -1.69 -9.89
N HIS A 141 9.19 -1.59 -11.13
CA HIS A 141 10.61 -1.80 -11.41
C HIS A 141 11.49 -0.74 -10.76
N THR A 142 12.68 -1.16 -10.34
CA THR A 142 13.71 -0.21 -9.90
C THR A 142 14.21 0.63 -11.08
N ARG A 143 14.85 1.77 -10.77
CA ARG A 143 15.45 2.63 -11.83
C ARG A 143 16.55 1.91 -12.60
N ALA A 144 17.28 0.99 -11.96
CA ALA A 144 18.33 0.20 -12.59
C ALA A 144 17.75 -0.86 -13.54
N GLU A 145 16.69 -1.56 -13.11
CA GLU A 145 15.96 -2.50 -13.98
C GLU A 145 15.35 -1.79 -15.18
N THR A 146 14.68 -0.66 -14.95
CA THR A 146 14.08 0.13 -16.04
C THR A 146 15.15 0.64 -17.01
N ALA A 147 16.34 1.00 -16.50
CA ALA A 147 17.49 1.41 -17.31
C ALA A 147 18.00 0.28 -18.21
N SER A 148 18.13 -0.93 -17.65
CA SER A 148 18.44 -2.13 -18.42
C SER A 148 17.37 -2.42 -19.47
N PHE A 149 16.09 -2.39 -19.08
CA PHE A 149 14.94 -2.62 -19.95
C PHE A 149 14.86 -1.63 -21.12
N MET A 150 15.12 -0.34 -20.88
CA MET A 150 15.09 0.70 -21.90
C MET A 150 16.39 0.83 -22.70
N ASN A 151 17.44 0.07 -22.34
CA ASN A 151 18.81 0.26 -22.83
C ASN A 151 19.27 1.73 -22.71
N LYS A 152 19.11 2.32 -21.51
CA LYS A 152 19.48 3.71 -21.18
C LYS A 152 20.23 3.78 -19.85
N HIS A 153 20.96 4.86 -19.62
CA HIS A 153 21.56 5.12 -18.31
C HIS A 153 20.49 5.41 -17.24
N PRO A 154 20.63 4.95 -15.98
CA PRO A 154 19.63 5.18 -14.91
C PRO A 154 19.30 6.65 -14.67
N GLY A 155 20.26 7.56 -14.85
CA GLY A 155 20.01 9.00 -14.79
C GLY A 155 19.05 9.51 -15.87
N THR A 156 19.08 8.90 -17.07
CA THR A 156 18.18 9.24 -18.17
C THR A 156 16.75 8.77 -17.86
N VAL A 157 16.59 7.57 -17.30
CA VAL A 157 15.29 7.05 -16.83
C VAL A 157 14.71 7.97 -15.75
N ALA A 158 15.52 8.38 -14.76
CA ALA A 158 15.07 9.29 -13.71
C ALA A 158 14.57 10.63 -14.27
N ARG A 159 15.28 11.18 -15.28
CA ARG A 159 14.88 12.41 -15.97
C ARG A 159 13.57 12.24 -16.75
N HIS A 160 13.41 11.13 -17.47
CA HIS A 160 12.16 10.83 -18.19
C HIS A 160 10.98 10.69 -17.24
N CYS A 161 11.13 9.92 -16.17
CA CYS A 161 10.10 9.73 -15.15
C CYS A 161 9.73 11.07 -14.47
N THR A 162 10.71 11.87 -14.05
CA THR A 162 10.44 13.19 -13.43
C THR A 162 9.69 14.13 -14.37
N ARG A 163 10.11 14.22 -15.63
CA ARG A 163 9.43 15.08 -16.63
C ARG A 163 8.01 14.59 -16.91
N ALA A 164 7.84 13.29 -17.06
CA ALA A 164 6.54 12.68 -17.29
C ALA A 164 5.56 12.93 -16.14
N LEU A 165 6.00 12.77 -14.88
CA LEU A 165 5.17 13.06 -13.71
C LEU A 165 4.79 14.54 -13.61
N VAL A 166 5.68 15.46 -13.99
CA VAL A 166 5.36 16.90 -14.05
C VAL A 166 4.29 17.16 -15.11
N LEU A 167 4.41 16.57 -16.29
CA LEU A 167 3.41 16.72 -17.37
C LEU A 167 2.06 16.12 -16.98
N LEU A 168 2.04 14.94 -16.35
CA LEU A 168 0.80 14.33 -15.85
C LEU A 168 0.12 15.18 -14.79
N ARG A 169 0.89 15.75 -13.84
CA ARG A 169 0.33 16.67 -12.82
C ARG A 169 -0.21 17.96 -13.45
N ALA A 170 0.48 18.50 -14.46
CA ALA A 170 0.01 19.67 -15.17
C ALA A 170 -1.29 19.39 -15.95
N ALA A 171 -1.39 18.23 -16.61
CA ALA A 171 -2.61 17.80 -17.30
C ALA A 171 -3.78 17.62 -16.33
N LEU A 172 -3.56 17.01 -15.17
CA LEU A 172 -4.58 16.86 -14.13
C LEU A 172 -5.03 18.22 -13.57
N ALA A 173 -4.08 19.11 -13.29
CA ALA A 173 -4.40 20.47 -12.81
C ALA A 173 -5.21 21.25 -13.86
N ALA A 174 -4.86 21.15 -15.14
CA ALA A 174 -5.62 21.77 -16.23
C ALA A 174 -7.04 21.21 -16.34
N ALA A 175 -7.22 19.90 -16.17
CA ALA A 175 -8.55 19.27 -16.16
C ALA A 175 -9.41 19.77 -14.99
N ILE A 176 -8.84 19.89 -13.78
CA ILE A 176 -9.55 20.42 -12.61
C ILE A 176 -9.97 21.88 -12.84
N VAL A 177 -9.05 22.72 -13.36
CA VAL A 177 -9.39 24.11 -13.69
C VAL A 177 -10.50 24.17 -14.73
N GLY A 178 -10.43 23.34 -15.78
CA GLY A 178 -11.48 23.28 -16.80
C GLY A 178 -12.86 22.93 -16.24
N VAL A 179 -12.94 21.96 -15.32
CA VAL A 179 -14.18 21.58 -14.63
C VAL A 179 -14.70 22.70 -13.73
N LEU A 180 -13.82 23.35 -12.95
CA LEU A 180 -14.22 24.47 -12.09
C LEU A 180 -14.73 25.66 -12.92
N THR A 181 -14.08 25.95 -14.04
CA THR A 181 -14.50 27.00 -14.96
C THR A 181 -15.85 26.69 -15.60
N SER A 182 -16.09 25.44 -16.06
CA SER A 182 -17.39 25.08 -16.64
C SER A 182 -18.54 25.13 -15.63
N ILE A 183 -18.31 24.72 -14.38
CA ILE A 183 -19.28 24.87 -13.28
C ILE A 183 -19.58 26.36 -13.03
N GLY A 184 -18.54 27.19 -12.98
CA GLY A 184 -18.69 28.65 -12.80
C GLY A 184 -19.54 29.29 -13.91
N PHE A 185 -19.32 28.90 -15.17
CA PHE A 185 -20.13 29.37 -16.29
C PHE A 185 -21.59 28.87 -16.23
N ALA A 186 -21.82 27.61 -15.86
CA ALA A 186 -23.17 27.06 -15.76
C ALA A 186 -24.00 27.75 -14.65
N VAL A 187 -23.42 27.97 -13.48
CA VAL A 187 -24.09 28.66 -12.36
C VAL A 187 -24.28 30.15 -12.69
N GLY A 188 -23.30 30.80 -13.30
CA GLY A 188 -23.38 32.21 -13.70
C GLY A 188 -24.46 32.48 -14.75
N GLY A 189 -24.59 31.60 -15.75
CA GLY A 189 -25.63 31.72 -16.79
C GLY A 189 -27.04 31.52 -16.26
N ALA A 190 -27.24 30.59 -15.32
CA ALA A 190 -28.55 30.37 -14.70
C ALA A 190 -29.05 31.59 -13.91
N LEU A 191 -28.15 32.32 -13.24
CA LEU A 191 -28.50 33.54 -12.50
C LEU A 191 -28.92 34.69 -13.43
N GLN A 192 -28.32 34.80 -14.62
CA GLN A 192 -28.67 35.85 -15.59
C GLN A 192 -30.07 35.68 -16.19
N HIS A 193 -30.61 34.45 -16.22
CA HIS A 193 -31.93 34.16 -16.79
C HIS A 193 -33.12 34.41 -15.83
N THR A 194 -32.88 34.90 -14.61
CA THR A 194 -33.93 35.04 -13.58
C THR A 194 -34.21 36.47 -13.12
N MET A 195 -33.70 37.50 -13.81
CA MET A 195 -34.16 38.87 -13.57
C MET A 195 -35.29 39.22 -14.54
N PRO A 196 -36.57 39.11 -14.12
CA PRO A 196 -37.63 39.82 -14.80
C PRO A 196 -37.33 41.31 -14.71
N THR A 197 -37.27 41.97 -15.86
CA THR A 197 -37.37 43.42 -15.97
C THR A 197 -38.71 43.85 -15.38
N ASP A 198 -38.73 44.16 -14.09
CA ASP A 198 -39.88 44.80 -13.44
C ASP A 198 -39.67 46.31 -13.50
N ASP A 199 -40.50 46.95 -14.30
CA ASP A 199 -40.53 48.39 -14.52
C ASP A 199 -41.01 49.11 -13.26
N ARG A 200 -40.34 50.22 -12.93
CA ARG A 200 -40.77 51.30 -12.01
C ARG A 200 -40.90 50.92 -10.53
N HIS A 201 -39.84 51.16 -9.77
CA HIS A 201 -39.98 51.61 -8.37
C HIS A 201 -38.99 52.73 -8.03
N SER A 202 -39.54 53.93 -7.81
CA SER A 202 -38.84 55.11 -7.32
C SER A 202 -38.69 55.00 -5.79
N GLY A 203 -37.54 54.52 -5.33
CA GLY A 203 -37.20 54.40 -3.90
C GLY A 203 -35.95 55.21 -3.53
N PRO A 204 -35.85 55.70 -2.27
CA PRO A 204 -34.82 56.64 -1.85
C PRO A 204 -33.42 56.02 -1.79
N ALA A 205 -32.44 56.82 -2.20
CA ALA A 205 -31.04 56.45 -2.38
C ALA A 205 -30.40 55.90 -1.09
N LEU A 206 -30.06 54.61 -1.13
CA LEU A 206 -29.18 53.98 -0.13
C LEU A 206 -27.71 54.37 -0.40
N PRO A 207 -26.87 54.43 0.64
CA PRO A 207 -25.46 54.80 0.52
C PRO A 207 -24.72 53.81 -0.38
N SER A 208 -24.04 54.38 -1.36
CA SER A 208 -23.19 53.71 -2.34
C SER A 208 -22.16 52.82 -1.65
N MET A 209 -22.41 51.51 -1.61
CA MET A 209 -21.36 50.52 -1.41
C MET A 209 -20.35 50.68 -2.55
N PRO A 210 -19.03 50.55 -2.30
CA PRO A 210 -18.03 50.58 -3.37
C PRO A 210 -18.41 49.53 -4.40
N GLU A 211 -18.67 50.00 -5.62
CA GLU A 211 -19.13 49.22 -6.77
C GLU A 211 -18.27 47.96 -6.88
N TRP A 212 -18.82 46.83 -6.43
CA TRP A 212 -18.25 45.54 -6.79
C TRP A 212 -18.20 45.51 -8.31
N PRO A 213 -17.06 45.14 -8.90
CA PRO A 213 -16.93 45.15 -10.34
C PRO A 213 -18.02 44.25 -10.88
N GLY A 214 -18.89 44.82 -11.72
CA GLY A 214 -20.14 44.19 -12.13
C GLY A 214 -19.92 42.80 -12.74
N PRO A 215 -20.98 42.02 -13.00
CA PRO A 215 -20.87 40.68 -13.59
C PRO A 215 -20.04 40.64 -14.89
N GLU A 216 -19.91 41.77 -15.58
CA GLU A 216 -18.99 42.05 -16.69
C GLU A 216 -17.50 41.77 -16.39
N ALA A 217 -17.06 41.92 -15.13
CA ALA A 217 -15.67 41.81 -14.71
C ALA A 217 -15.25 40.41 -14.24
N LEU A 218 -16.21 39.51 -13.98
CA LEU A 218 -15.95 38.11 -13.65
C LEU A 218 -15.13 37.37 -14.73
N PRO A 219 -15.42 37.48 -16.05
CA PRO A 219 -14.59 36.85 -17.06
C PRO A 219 -13.17 37.42 -17.09
N ALA A 220 -13.00 38.73 -16.88
CA ALA A 220 -11.67 39.35 -16.81
C ALA A 220 -10.88 38.86 -15.58
N PHE A 221 -11.55 38.67 -14.43
CA PHE A 221 -10.93 38.14 -13.22
C PHE A 221 -10.53 36.67 -13.36
N LEU A 222 -11.40 35.83 -13.96
CA LEU A 222 -11.07 34.43 -14.25
C LEU A 222 -9.94 34.30 -15.26
N LEU A 223 -9.92 35.16 -16.29
CA LEU A 223 -8.85 35.19 -17.29
C LEU A 223 -7.53 35.68 -16.68
N ALA A 224 -7.58 36.64 -15.75
CA ALA A 224 -6.42 37.08 -14.97
C ALA A 224 -5.89 35.95 -14.07
N LEU A 225 -6.75 35.22 -13.37
CA LEU A 225 -6.35 34.06 -12.56
C LEU A 225 -5.76 32.94 -13.42
N TYR A 226 -6.34 32.68 -14.59
CA TYR A 226 -5.80 31.73 -15.56
C TYR A 226 -4.41 32.17 -16.06
N ALA A 227 -4.25 33.43 -16.44
CA ALA A 227 -2.98 34.00 -16.90
C ALA A 227 -1.91 33.98 -15.79
N VAL A 228 -2.26 34.30 -14.55
CA VAL A 228 -1.37 34.24 -13.38
C VAL A 228 -0.95 32.80 -13.09
N SER A 229 -1.89 31.84 -13.13
CA SER A 229 -1.59 30.42 -12.98
C SER A 229 -0.62 29.93 -14.05
N TRP A 230 -0.87 30.28 -15.31
CA TRP A 230 0.00 29.94 -16.44
C TRP A 230 1.39 30.60 -16.33
N LEU A 231 1.46 31.85 -15.89
CA LEU A 231 2.72 32.57 -15.64
C LEU A 231 3.54 31.90 -14.53
N ILE A 232 2.92 31.47 -13.43
CA ILE A 232 3.61 30.77 -12.33
C ILE A 232 4.19 29.44 -12.83
N VAL A 233 3.44 28.70 -13.65
CA VAL A 233 3.92 27.44 -14.26
C VAL A 233 5.11 27.70 -15.17
N THR A 234 5.02 28.68 -16.07
CA THR A 234 6.11 28.98 -17.01
C THR A 234 7.36 29.52 -16.31
N VAL A 235 7.22 30.40 -15.31
CA VAL A 235 8.33 30.90 -14.49
C VAL A 235 9.01 29.78 -13.72
N ARG A 236 8.26 28.82 -13.14
CA ARG A 236 8.86 27.66 -12.47
C ARG A 236 9.59 26.72 -13.42
N VAL A 237 9.05 26.53 -14.63
CA VAL A 237 9.72 25.74 -15.68
C VAL A 237 11.00 26.43 -16.13
N ARG A 238 11.00 27.75 -16.33
CA ARG A 238 12.17 28.51 -16.78
C ARG A 238 13.22 28.72 -15.68
N GLY A 239 12.81 28.95 -14.43
CA GLY A 239 13.71 29.15 -13.29
C GLY A 239 14.55 27.92 -12.96
N ARG A 240 14.03 26.71 -13.20
CA ARG A 240 14.79 25.45 -13.03
C ARG A 240 15.86 25.21 -14.09
N HIS A 241 15.82 25.93 -15.22
CA HIS A 241 16.87 25.90 -16.23
C HIS A 241 18.04 26.87 -15.93
N ARG A 242 17.91 27.72 -14.91
CA ARG A 242 18.98 28.62 -14.44
C ARG A 242 19.48 28.24 -13.05
N VAL A 243 19.67 26.94 -12.77
CA VAL A 243 20.58 26.55 -11.68
C VAL A 243 21.98 26.60 -12.27
N PRO A 244 22.83 27.60 -11.93
CA PRO A 244 24.19 27.65 -12.42
C PRO A 244 24.92 26.36 -12.00
N ALA A 245 25.62 25.76 -12.95
CA ALA A 245 26.33 24.48 -12.81
C ALA A 245 27.53 24.53 -11.82
N GLY A 246 27.64 25.57 -10.98
CA GLY A 246 28.81 25.89 -10.17
C GLY A 246 28.83 25.35 -8.74
N LEU A 247 27.76 24.69 -8.27
CA LEU A 247 27.75 24.05 -6.93
C LEU A 247 27.55 22.53 -7.06
N ARG A 248 28.32 21.89 -7.95
CA ARG A 248 28.66 20.47 -7.78
C ARG A 248 29.58 20.39 -6.57
N GLN A 249 28.98 20.21 -5.40
CA GLN A 249 29.68 19.74 -4.21
C GLN A 249 30.35 18.41 -4.60
N PRO A 250 31.70 18.29 -4.51
CA PRO A 250 32.35 17.01 -4.74
C PRO A 250 31.83 16.05 -3.69
N GLN A 251 31.02 15.06 -4.12
CA GLN A 251 30.80 13.89 -3.30
C GLN A 251 32.16 13.22 -3.14
N ALA A 252 32.77 13.41 -1.98
CA ALA A 252 33.87 12.61 -1.53
C ALA A 252 33.42 11.15 -1.60
N MET A 253 33.94 10.44 -2.61
CA MET A 253 33.89 8.99 -2.66
C MET A 253 34.63 8.49 -1.41
N ALA A 254 33.87 8.08 -0.39
CA ALA A 254 34.39 7.19 0.62
C ALA A 254 34.74 5.86 -0.10
N PRO A 255 35.98 5.37 -0.03
CA PRO A 255 36.33 4.08 -0.59
C PRO A 255 35.58 3.02 0.21
N LEU A 256 34.71 2.27 -0.47
CA LEU A 256 34.12 1.06 0.08
C LEU A 256 35.25 0.08 0.37
N GLY A 257 35.54 -0.08 1.66
CA GLY A 257 36.41 -1.10 2.19
C GLY A 257 35.94 -2.49 1.75
N SER A 258 36.83 -3.17 1.06
CA SER A 258 36.91 -4.61 0.92
C SER A 258 36.68 -5.34 2.25
N LEU A 259 35.64 -6.18 2.32
CA LEU A 259 35.54 -7.25 3.32
C LEU A 259 35.37 -8.59 2.60
N THR A 260 36.53 -9.11 2.22
CA THR A 260 36.98 -10.49 2.45
C THR A 260 36.01 -11.64 2.17
N ALA A 261 36.23 -12.27 1.02
CA ALA A 261 35.96 -13.67 0.77
C ALA A 261 36.64 -14.56 1.85
N ARG A 262 35.81 -15.20 2.67
CA ARG A 262 36.25 -16.21 3.64
C ARG A 262 36.49 -17.54 2.93
N LYS A 263 37.75 -17.79 2.61
CA LYS A 263 38.31 -19.08 2.17
C LYS A 263 38.29 -20.02 3.39
N ASN A 264 37.39 -20.99 3.42
CA ASN A 264 37.49 -22.12 4.34
C ASN A 264 38.10 -23.31 3.58
N THR A 265 39.43 -23.37 3.59
CA THR A 265 40.19 -24.59 3.36
C THR A 265 40.24 -25.36 4.67
N SER A 266 39.61 -26.54 4.71
CA SER A 266 39.92 -27.56 5.71
C SER A 266 40.32 -28.83 4.98
N THR A 267 41.62 -29.03 4.90
CA THR A 267 42.30 -30.28 4.61
C THR A 267 42.35 -31.11 5.90
N ALA A 268 41.70 -32.27 5.90
CA ALA A 268 42.05 -33.38 6.79
C ALA A 268 41.86 -34.69 6.02
N SER A 269 42.99 -35.23 5.58
CA SER A 269 43.15 -36.58 5.05
C SER A 269 43.01 -37.61 6.17
N ALA A 270 42.21 -38.65 5.96
CA ALA A 270 42.40 -39.94 6.62
C ALA A 270 41.95 -41.08 5.69
N THR A 271 42.96 -41.85 5.32
CA THR A 271 42.97 -43.05 4.48
C THR A 271 42.24 -44.22 5.16
N GLY A 272 41.50 -45.02 4.39
CA GLY A 272 41.03 -46.34 4.83
C GLY A 272 40.09 -47.02 3.82
N PRO A 273 40.53 -48.09 3.12
CA PRO A 273 39.71 -48.83 2.15
C PRO A 273 39.00 -50.01 2.82
N GLY A 274 37.77 -50.31 2.42
CA GLY A 274 37.13 -51.55 2.84
C GLY A 274 35.65 -51.68 2.54
N ALA A 275 35.36 -52.59 1.61
CA ALA A 275 34.22 -53.51 1.62
C ALA A 275 32.79 -52.97 1.38
N SER A 276 32.29 -53.39 0.21
CA SER A 276 31.09 -54.23 0.06
C SER A 276 29.75 -53.76 0.63
N ALA A 277 28.82 -53.50 -0.29
CA ALA A 277 27.44 -54.01 -0.35
C ALA A 277 26.59 -52.98 -1.11
N GLN A 278 26.20 -53.26 -2.35
CA GLN A 278 24.84 -53.73 -2.65
C GLN A 278 23.76 -52.86 -1.99
N ASN A 279 23.11 -51.99 -2.77
CA ASN A 279 21.67 -52.10 -2.98
C ASN A 279 21.08 -51.09 -3.97
N ALA A 280 20.13 -51.63 -4.73
CA ALA A 280 18.94 -50.99 -5.27
C ALA A 280 19.10 -49.96 -6.41
N LEU A 281 19.38 -50.55 -7.56
CA LEU A 281 18.84 -50.20 -8.87
C LEU A 281 17.34 -49.83 -8.77
N THR A 282 17.00 -48.54 -8.77
CA THR A 282 15.63 -48.07 -9.04
C THR A 282 15.62 -47.38 -10.40
N THR A 283 15.22 -48.14 -11.39
CA THR A 283 14.91 -47.73 -12.76
C THR A 283 13.87 -46.61 -12.75
N ARG A 284 14.29 -45.36 -12.96
CA ARG A 284 13.40 -44.27 -13.36
C ARG A 284 13.20 -44.33 -14.87
N GLN A 285 12.01 -44.75 -15.28
CA GLN A 285 11.54 -44.61 -16.66
C GLN A 285 11.53 -43.12 -17.09
N PRO A 286 11.93 -42.80 -18.32
CA PRO A 286 11.70 -41.49 -18.91
C PRO A 286 10.22 -41.35 -19.32
N MET A 287 9.57 -40.32 -18.77
CA MET A 287 8.20 -39.93 -19.11
C MET A 287 8.22 -39.20 -20.46
N HIS A 288 7.51 -39.76 -21.44
CA HIS A 288 7.34 -39.22 -22.79
C HIS A 288 6.38 -38.01 -22.77
N PRO A 289 6.71 -36.88 -23.43
CA PRO A 289 5.84 -35.71 -23.48
C PRO A 289 5.03 -35.71 -24.79
N ASP A 290 3.95 -36.49 -24.88
CA ASP A 290 3.00 -36.40 -26.00
C ASP A 290 1.59 -36.85 -25.54
N SER A 291 0.82 -35.96 -24.88
CA SER A 291 -0.63 -36.15 -24.66
C SER A 291 -1.28 -34.95 -23.91
N VAL A 292 -1.02 -33.71 -24.32
CA VAL A 292 -1.85 -32.57 -23.87
C VAL A 292 -2.16 -31.68 -25.06
N GLY A 293 -3.14 -32.11 -25.86
CA GLY A 293 -3.66 -31.33 -26.98
C GLY A 293 -4.94 -31.95 -27.52
N ALA A 294 -6.09 -31.51 -26.97
CA ALA A 294 -7.40 -31.39 -27.65
C ALA A 294 -8.51 -31.32 -26.59
N GLY A 295 -8.93 -30.11 -26.21
CA GLY A 295 -10.07 -30.00 -25.29
C GLY A 295 -10.51 -28.61 -24.83
N ILE A 296 -9.89 -27.52 -25.31
CA ILE A 296 -10.30 -26.14 -24.94
C ILE A 296 -10.28 -25.24 -26.19
N VAL A 297 -11.01 -25.63 -27.24
CA VAL A 297 -11.39 -24.74 -28.36
C VAL A 297 -12.77 -25.19 -28.85
N ARG A 298 -13.83 -24.93 -28.07
CA ARG A 298 -15.24 -25.04 -28.54
C ARG A 298 -16.29 -24.45 -27.57
N ALA A 299 -16.02 -23.28 -26.98
CA ALA A 299 -17.00 -22.64 -26.09
C ALA A 299 -17.08 -21.10 -26.22
N VAL A 300 -16.64 -20.50 -27.34
CA VAL A 300 -16.70 -19.03 -27.53
C VAL A 300 -17.46 -18.59 -28.79
N GLU A 301 -18.00 -19.51 -29.60
CA GLU A 301 -18.77 -19.17 -30.81
C GLU A 301 -20.31 -19.22 -30.65
N ALA A 302 -20.83 -19.36 -29.44
CA ALA A 302 -22.28 -19.48 -29.20
C ALA A 302 -22.96 -18.26 -28.52
N SER A 303 -22.27 -17.12 -28.35
CA SER A 303 -22.84 -15.90 -27.73
C SER A 303 -22.95 -14.71 -28.69
N GLY A 304 -22.91 -14.96 -30.01
CA GLY A 304 -22.83 -13.91 -31.03
C GLY A 304 -24.07 -13.75 -31.90
N THR A 305 -25.29 -13.74 -31.35
CA THR A 305 -26.51 -13.39 -32.12
C THR A 305 -27.71 -13.10 -31.22
N PHE A 306 -27.74 -11.97 -30.49
CA PHE A 306 -29.00 -11.52 -29.88
C PHE A 306 -29.08 -10.03 -29.52
N ILE A 307 -28.62 -9.10 -30.39
CA ILE A 307 -29.05 -7.68 -30.32
C ILE A 307 -29.16 -7.10 -31.73
N ALA A 308 -30.28 -7.37 -32.41
CA ALA A 308 -30.71 -6.61 -33.59
C ALA A 308 -32.20 -6.88 -33.90
N ALA A 309 -33.12 -6.47 -33.02
CA ALA A 309 -34.54 -6.30 -33.36
C ALA A 309 -35.31 -5.65 -32.19
N ASP A 310 -35.07 -4.37 -31.90
CA ASP A 310 -36.13 -3.55 -31.27
C ASP A 310 -35.90 -2.05 -31.48
N ARG A 311 -36.15 -1.57 -32.71
CA ARG A 311 -36.31 -0.14 -32.97
C ARG A 311 -37.19 0.10 -34.19
N ALA A 312 -38.46 -0.25 -34.06
CA ALA A 312 -39.53 0.26 -34.91
C ALA A 312 -40.87 0.09 -34.18
N ARG A 313 -41.19 1.07 -33.32
CA ARG A 313 -42.55 1.52 -32.96
C ARG A 313 -42.45 2.85 -32.25
#